data_AF-A0A8J6MUS0-F1
#
_entry.id   AF-A0A8J6MUS0-F1
#
_cell.length_a   1.000
_cell.length_b   1.000
_cell.length_c   1.000
_cell.angle_alpha   90.00
_cell.angle_beta   90.00
_cell.angle_gamma   90.00
#
_symmetry.space_group_name_H-M   'P 1'
#
loop_
_entity.id
_entity.type
_entity.pdbx_description
1 polymer ?
#
loop_
_entity_poly.entity_id
_entity_poly.type
_entity_poly.pdbx_seq_one_letter_code
_entity_poly.pdbx_strand_id
1 'polypeptide(L)' 'MIPYKLVALDMDGTLLNEEQKISPENRKWIHRAIEHGVPVMFATGRGVQSVEPYVEEL' A
#
# COMPACT_ATOMS: atom_id res chain seq x y z
N MET A 1 -0.52 -2.20 -23.26
CA MET A 1 0.54 -2.53 -22.28
C MET A 1 0.26 -1.75 -21.01
N ILE A 2 0.34 -2.39 -19.84
CA ILE A 2 0.31 -1.67 -18.57
C ILE A 2 1.69 -1.01 -18.38
N PRO A 3 1.79 0.31 -18.21
CA PRO A 3 3.08 1.02 -18.18
C PRO A 3 3.93 0.68 -16.96
N TYR A 4 3.30 0.29 -15.86
CA TYR A 4 3.95 -0.10 -14.61
C TYR A 4 3.57 -1.52 -14.24
N LYS A 5 4.55 -2.34 -13.83
CA LYS A 5 4.33 -3.75 -13.48
C LYS A 5 4.17 -4.01 -11.98
N LEU A 6 4.50 -3.04 -11.15
CA LEU A 6 4.50 -3.14 -9.68
C LEU A 6 4.55 -1.73 -9.09
N VAL A 7 3.85 -1.54 -7.97
CA VAL A 7 4.05 -0.39 -7.07
C VAL A 7 4.54 -0.93 -5.73
N ALA A 8 5.76 -0.54 -5.33
CA ALA A 8 6.32 -0.84 -4.02
C ALA A 8 6.24 0.42 -3.15
N LEU A 9 5.59 0.31 -1.99
CA LEU A 9 5.32 1.45 -1.10
C LEU A 9 6.06 1.27 0.22
N ASP A 10 6.88 2.25 0.56
CA ASP A 10 7.28 2.45 1.95
C ASP A 10 6.06 2.84 2.81
N MET A 11 6.13 2.56 4.11
CA MET A 11 5.04 2.77 5.05
C MET A 11 5.20 4.05 5.86
N ASP A 12 6.19 4.11 6.74
CA ASP A 12 6.35 5.20 7.72
C ASP A 12 6.86 6.49 7.08
N GLY A 13 6.08 7.56 7.18
CA GLY A 13 6.43 8.84 6.55
C GLY A 13 6.19 8.87 5.04
N THR A 14 5.63 7.80 4.47
CA THR A 14 5.27 7.69 3.04
C THR A 14 3.79 7.36 2.86
N LEU A 15 3.37 6.11 3.09
CA LEU A 15 1.98 5.68 2.92
C LEU A 15 1.11 6.05 4.13
N LEU A 16 1.66 5.87 5.33
CA LEU A 16 0.97 6.12 6.59
C LEU A 16 1.08 7.58 6.98
N ASN A 17 -0.02 8.15 7.46
CA ASN A 17 -0.04 9.49 8.04
C ASN A 17 0.51 9.49 9.48
N GLU A 18 0.51 10.66 10.14
CA GLU A 18 0.99 10.82 11.51
C GLU A 18 0.22 9.96 12.54
N GLU A 19 -1.03 9.61 12.25
CA GLU A 19 -1.85 8.70 13.05
C GLU A 19 -1.65 7.21 12.70
N GLN A 20 -0.64 6.89 11.87
CA GLN A 20 -0.32 5.52 11.47
C GLN A 20 -1.44 4.83 10.66
N LYS A 21 -2.22 5.62 9.89
CA LYS A 21 -3.35 5.17 9.07
C LYS A 21 -3.10 5.39 7.58
N ILE A 22 -3.71 4.55 6.75
CA ILE A 22 -3.82 4.78 5.31
C ILE A 22 -5.00 5.73 5.07
N SER A 23 -4.78 6.82 4.34
CA SER A 23 -5.86 7.76 4.01
C SER A 23 -6.91 7.09 3.09
N PRO A 24 -8.19 7.51 3.16
CA PRO A 24 -9.21 7.00 2.24
C PRO A 24 -8.87 7.22 0.76
N GLU A 25 -8.16 8.32 0.47
CA GLU A 25 -7.70 8.62 -0.89
C GLU A 25 -6.60 7.65 -1.34
N ASN A 26 -5.59 7.40 -0.51
CA ASN A 26 -4.53 6.43 -0.83
C ASN A 26 -5.11 5.04 -1.02
N ARG A 27 -6.02 4.61 -0.13
CA ARG A 27 -6.73 3.34 -0.25
C ARG A 27 -7.45 3.20 -1.59
N LYS A 28 -8.22 4.22 -1.98
CA LYS A 28 -8.93 4.26 -3.28
C LYS A 28 -7.97 4.05 -4.46
N TRP A 29 -6.83 4.72 -4.47
CA TRP A 29 -5.87 4.62 -5.57
C TRP A 29 -5.09 3.30 -5.57
N ILE A 30 -4.79 2.74 -4.39
CA ILE A 30 -4.19 1.42 -4.26
C ILE A 30 -5.12 0.34 -4.84
N HIS A 31 -6.39 0.31 -4.43
CA HIS A 31 -7.35 -0.64 -5.00
C HIS A 31 -7.49 -0.46 -6.51
N ARG A 32 -7.54 0.79 -6.99
CA ARG A 32 -7.62 1.03 -8.44
C ARG A 32 -6.41 0.50 -9.19
N ALA A 33 -5.20 0.60 -8.63
CA ALA A 33 -4.02 -0.01 -9.23
C ALA A 33 -4.15 -1.54 -9.32
N ILE A 34 -4.59 -2.19 -8.22
CA ILE A 34 -4.82 -3.63 -8.13
C ILE A 34 -5.88 -4.08 -9.16
N GLU A 35 -7.01 -3.38 -9.24
CA GLU A 35 -8.09 -3.64 -10.20
C GLU A 35 -7.63 -3.55 -11.67
N HIS A 36 -6.63 -2.71 -11.95
CA HIS A 36 -6.04 -2.57 -13.29
C HIS A 36 -4.87 -3.54 -13.54
N GLY A 37 -4.68 -4.52 -12.65
CA GLY A 37 -3.66 -5.56 -12.78
C GLY A 37 -2.25 -5.12 -12.40
N VAL A 38 -2.11 -4.00 -11.68
CA VAL A 38 -0.83 -3.56 -11.11
C VAL A 38 -0.76 -4.05 -9.67
N PRO A 39 0.07 -5.04 -9.34
CA PRO A 39 0.27 -5.46 -7.96
C PRO A 39 0.86 -4.32 -7.12
N VAL A 40 0.43 -4.26 -5.87
CA VAL A 40 0.94 -3.32 -4.87
C VAL A 40 1.55 -4.12 -3.73
N MET A 41 2.73 -3.73 -3.26
CA MET A 41 3.40 -4.37 -2.13
C MET A 41 3.94 -3.32 -1.15
N PHE A 42 4.05 -3.71 0.12
CA PHE A 42 4.77 -2.93 1.12
C PHE A 42 6.26 -3.25 1.09
N ALA A 43 7.08 -2.20 1.08
CA ALA A 43 8.53 -2.25 1.15
C ALA A 43 8.97 -1.54 2.44
N THR A 44 9.00 -2.29 3.54
CA THR A 44 9.18 -1.75 4.90
C THR A 44 10.16 -2.58 5.71
N GLY A 45 10.76 -1.97 6.73
CA GLY A 45 11.51 -2.67 7.78
C GLY A 45 10.63 -3.28 8.88
N ARG A 46 9.32 -3.03 8.87
CA ARG A 46 8.37 -3.61 9.84
C ARG A 46 8.33 -5.14 9.70
N GLY A 47 8.16 -5.82 10.84
CA GLY A 47 7.91 -7.26 10.86
C GLY A 47 6.54 -7.58 10.26
N VAL A 48 6.40 -8.78 9.69
CA VAL A 48 5.17 -9.22 8.98
C VAL A 48 3.92 -9.03 9.84
N GLN A 49 3.97 -9.38 11.13
CA GLN A 49 2.82 -9.24 12.04
C GLN A 49 2.38 -7.78 12.23
N SER A 50 3.30 -6.82 12.12
CA SER A 50 2.98 -5.39 12.22
C SER A 50 2.42 -4.81 10.92
N VAL A 51 2.57 -5.54 9.82
CA VAL A 51 2.12 -5.13 8.48
C VAL A 51 0.78 -5.78 8.13
N GLU A 52 0.53 -7.00 8.62
CA GLU A 52 -0.65 -7.81 8.35
C GLU A 52 -1.99 -7.05 8.49
N PRO A 53 -2.24 -6.22 9.53
CA PRO A 53 -3.49 -5.46 9.62
C PRO A 53 -3.71 -4.48 8.47
N TYR A 54 -2.63 -3.92 7.91
CA TYR A 54 -2.71 -3.00 6.77
C TYR A 54 -2.92 -3.74 5.45
N VAL A 55 -2.51 -5.01 5.37
CA VAL A 55 -2.81 -5.87 4.22
C VAL A 55 -4.28 -6.26 4.24
N GLU A 56 -4.83 -6.59 5.42
CA GLU A 56 -6.26 -6.92 5.58
C GLU A 56 -7.19 -5.72 5.34
N GLU A 57 -6.70 -4.49 5.57
CA GLU A 57 -7.41 -3.25 5.28
C GLU A 57 -7.54 -2.95 3.76
N LEU A 58 -6.65 -3.50 2.93
CA LEU A 58 -6.51 -3.26 1.48
C LEU A 58 -6.97 -4.45 0.62
#